data_AF-A0AAU6KJW8-F1
#
_entry.id   AF-A0AAU6KJW8-F1
#
_cell.length_a   1.000
_cell.length_b   1.000
_cell.length_c   1.000
_cell.angle_alpha   90.00
_cell.angle_beta   90.00
_cell.angle_gamma   90.00
#
_symmetry.space_group_name_H-M   'P 1'
#
loop_
_entity.id
_entity.type
_entity.pdbx_description
1 polymer ?
#
loop_
_entity_poly.entity_id
_entity_poly.type
_entity_poly.pdbx_seq_one_letter_code
_entity_poly.pdbx_strand_id
1 'polypeptide(L)'
;MSSEPPPPGSGQPPDEDPFKKQPPPAEGGGSPYDTPPSSTPPQGSPYDSPYGNQPPPHGGGDPYGPGGPYGGDPLAGMPPLADSGRRTVARIIDMILVGIVVWLLTLAFGVDEYTLNADKMEYSRGFGQAVIAAVLYVGYDTIMISRSGQTLGKKLFKLRVANLDNGSTPSVQTTLVRSLVLWIPFAFCCACIWTAIAGGWSFFDKPYKQGLHDKAAKTVVVSTG
;
A
#
# COMPACT_ATOMS: atom_id res chain seq x y z
N MET A 1 23.07 9.85 81.57
CA MET A 1 22.73 8.50 81.12
C MET A 1 22.22 8.62 79.69
N SER A 2 23.10 8.90 78.72
CA SER A 2 23.96 7.96 77.99
C SER A 2 23.17 6.97 77.14
N SER A 3 23.07 7.34 75.86
CA SER A 3 23.29 6.54 74.65
C SER A 3 23.70 5.08 74.79
N GLU A 4 22.92 4.18 74.19
CA GLU A 4 23.39 2.96 73.51
C GLU A 4 22.33 2.45 72.50
N PRO A 5 22.71 2.02 71.28
CA PRO A 5 21.81 1.40 70.30
C PRO A 5 21.76 -0.14 70.45
N PRO A 6 20.65 -0.81 70.09
CA PRO A 6 20.57 -2.27 70.03
C PRO A 6 21.32 -2.88 68.81
N PRO A 7 21.70 -4.18 68.88
CA PRO A 7 22.78 -4.80 68.10
C PRO A 7 22.43 -5.14 66.64
N PRO A 8 23.43 -5.40 65.76
CA PRO A 8 23.21 -5.77 64.37
C PRO A 8 22.79 -7.25 64.26
N GLY A 9 21.49 -7.49 64.14
CA GLY A 9 20.90 -8.82 63.96
C GLY A 9 20.43 -9.05 62.53
N SER A 10 21.04 -10.04 61.88
CA SER A 10 20.71 -10.66 60.59
C SER A 10 19.21 -10.78 60.26
N GLY A 11 18.82 -10.35 59.06
CA GLY A 11 17.50 -10.63 58.49
C GLY A 11 17.38 -10.13 57.05
N GLN A 12 17.28 -11.07 56.11
CA GLN A 12 16.93 -10.97 54.68
C GLN A 12 16.22 -9.69 54.19
N PRO A 13 16.57 -9.14 53.01
CA PRO A 13 15.68 -8.22 52.30
C PRO A 13 14.45 -8.96 51.74
N PRO A 14 13.25 -8.39 51.86
CA PRO A 14 12.02 -8.90 51.25
C PRO A 14 11.85 -8.28 49.86
N ASP A 15 12.14 -9.01 48.79
CA ASP A 15 11.90 -8.50 47.42
C ASP A 15 11.65 -9.66 46.42
N GLU A 16 10.59 -10.44 46.64
CA GLU A 16 10.00 -11.21 45.53
C GLU A 16 8.90 -10.38 44.86
N ASP A 17 9.33 -9.47 44.00
CA ASP A 17 8.47 -8.79 43.02
C ASP A 17 8.40 -9.67 41.75
N PRO A 18 7.24 -10.29 41.44
CA PRO A 18 7.10 -11.19 40.30
C PRO A 18 7.15 -10.48 38.93
N PHE A 19 7.36 -9.15 38.88
CA PHE A 19 7.44 -8.37 37.64
C PHE A 19 8.85 -7.84 37.30
N LYS A 20 9.90 -8.18 38.06
CA LYS A 20 11.29 -7.84 37.68
C LYS A 20 11.87 -8.88 36.70
N LYS A 21 12.03 -8.47 35.44
CA LYS A 21 12.77 -9.22 34.42
C LYS A 21 14.24 -9.32 34.83
N GLN A 22 14.76 -10.55 34.99
CA GLN A 22 16.19 -10.82 35.11
C GLN A 22 16.93 -10.33 33.84
N PRO A 23 18.08 -9.65 33.95
CA PRO A 23 18.95 -9.44 32.81
C PRO A 23 19.55 -10.78 32.35
N PRO A 24 19.78 -10.98 31.04
CA PRO A 24 20.36 -12.23 30.53
C PRO A 24 21.80 -12.42 31.05
N PRO A 25 22.28 -13.67 31.18
CA PRO A 25 23.66 -13.95 31.58
C PRO A 25 24.65 -13.33 30.59
N ALA A 26 25.73 -12.74 31.13
CA ALA A 26 26.84 -12.24 30.33
C ALA A 26 27.64 -13.41 29.75
N GLU A 27 27.36 -13.80 28.51
CA GLU A 27 28.24 -14.66 27.72
C GLU A 27 29.31 -13.81 27.01
N GLY A 28 30.56 -14.05 27.42
CA GLY A 28 31.76 -14.04 26.58
C GLY A 28 31.98 -12.82 25.67
N GLY A 29 32.85 -11.91 26.11
CA GLY A 29 33.47 -10.92 25.24
C GLY A 29 34.32 -11.58 24.15
N GLY A 30 33.81 -11.59 22.92
CA GLY A 30 34.56 -11.84 21.70
C GLY A 30 34.79 -10.52 20.96
N SER A 31 36.05 -10.25 20.58
CA SER A 31 36.48 -9.05 19.87
C SER A 31 35.95 -9.05 18.41
N PRO A 32 35.54 -7.91 17.83
CA PRO A 32 34.95 -7.83 16.49
C PRO A 32 35.94 -8.06 15.32
N TYR A 33 37.11 -8.66 15.56
CA TYR A 33 38.15 -8.92 14.55
C TYR A 33 38.37 -10.41 14.23
N ASP A 34 37.60 -11.34 14.80
CA ASP A 34 37.73 -12.76 14.49
C ASP A 34 36.98 -13.10 13.19
N THR A 35 37.76 -13.30 12.12
CA THR A 35 37.33 -13.84 10.84
C THR A 35 37.21 -15.37 10.95
N PRO A 36 36.10 -16.00 10.55
CA PRO A 36 36.04 -17.47 10.52
C PRO A 36 36.91 -18.00 9.36
N PRO A 37 37.67 -19.11 9.54
CA PRO A 37 38.42 -19.70 8.47
C PRO A 37 37.48 -20.26 7.40
N SER A 38 37.68 -19.79 6.17
CA SER A 38 37.01 -20.27 4.96
C SER A 38 37.23 -21.78 4.79
N SER A 39 36.15 -22.54 4.79
CA SER A 39 36.15 -23.93 4.35
C SER A 39 36.43 -23.98 2.84
N THR A 40 37.55 -24.58 2.47
CA THR A 40 37.92 -24.94 1.11
C THR A 40 36.90 -25.95 0.54
N PRO A 41 36.35 -25.73 -0.68
CA PRO A 41 35.53 -26.74 -1.34
C PRO A 41 36.42 -27.87 -1.91
N PRO A 42 35.95 -29.13 -1.94
CA PRO A 42 36.71 -30.24 -2.52
C PRO A 42 36.86 -30.07 -4.03
N GLN A 43 38.09 -30.27 -4.51
CA GLN A 43 38.48 -30.23 -5.91
C GLN A 43 37.95 -31.49 -6.62
N GLY A 44 36.81 -31.37 -7.30
CA GLY A 44 36.19 -32.43 -8.10
C GLY A 44 36.88 -32.60 -9.46
N SER A 45 37.10 -33.85 -9.86
CA SER A 45 37.82 -34.27 -11.08
C SER A 45 37.14 -33.87 -12.40
N PRO A 46 37.91 -33.68 -13.50
CA PRO A 46 37.43 -33.04 -14.73
C PRO A 46 37.00 -34.03 -15.82
N TYR A 47 35.94 -34.81 -15.66
CA TYR A 47 35.28 -35.52 -16.78
C TYR A 47 33.84 -35.86 -16.40
N ASP A 48 32.85 -35.04 -16.78
CA ASP A 48 31.67 -35.46 -17.56
C ASP A 48 30.66 -34.31 -17.75
N SER A 49 30.29 -34.06 -18.99
CA SER A 49 29.07 -33.35 -19.41
C SER A 49 28.83 -33.71 -20.87
N PRO A 50 27.60 -34.12 -21.23
CA PRO A 50 26.71 -33.13 -21.80
C PRO A 50 25.21 -33.32 -21.48
N TYR A 51 24.43 -32.27 -21.77
CA TYR A 51 22.98 -32.10 -21.64
C TYR A 51 22.46 -31.47 -20.35
N GLY A 52 22.59 -30.14 -20.33
CA GLY A 52 21.91 -29.25 -19.41
C GLY A 52 20.47 -28.92 -19.83
N ASN A 53 19.65 -28.68 -18.81
CA ASN A 53 18.56 -27.71 -18.82
C ASN A 53 18.29 -27.32 -17.35
N GLN A 54 19.08 -26.38 -16.84
CA GLN A 54 18.87 -25.79 -15.52
C GLN A 54 18.68 -24.28 -15.73
N PRO A 55 17.53 -23.70 -15.33
CA PRO A 55 17.25 -22.29 -15.56
C PRO A 55 18.24 -21.40 -14.77
N PRO A 56 18.61 -20.22 -15.30
CA PRO A 56 19.69 -19.42 -14.74
C PRO A 56 19.34 -18.89 -13.33
N PRO A 57 20.24 -19.00 -12.35
CA PRO A 57 20.08 -18.34 -11.06
C PRO A 57 20.18 -16.82 -11.27
N HIS A 58 19.09 -16.09 -11.05
CA HIS A 58 19.11 -14.62 -10.96
C HIS A 58 19.84 -14.22 -9.67
N GLY A 59 21.16 -14.10 -9.75
CA GLY A 59 22.01 -13.50 -8.73
C GLY A 59 22.70 -12.26 -9.31
N GLY A 60 22.20 -11.09 -8.97
CA GLY A 60 22.74 -9.81 -9.43
C GLY A 60 22.00 -8.64 -8.80
N GLY A 61 22.05 -8.52 -7.48
CA GLY A 61 21.57 -7.34 -6.77
C GLY A 61 22.58 -6.20 -6.92
N ASP A 62 22.14 -5.08 -7.49
CA ASP A 62 22.91 -3.85 -7.55
C ASP A 62 23.28 -3.36 -6.13
N PRO A 63 24.56 -3.09 -5.82
CA PRO A 63 25.02 -2.64 -4.50
C PRO A 63 24.51 -1.26 -4.05
N TYR A 64 23.73 -0.55 -4.87
CA TYR A 64 23.23 0.81 -4.61
C TYR A 64 21.70 0.89 -4.49
N GLY A 65 21.02 -0.23 -4.24
CA GLY A 65 19.61 -0.22 -3.83
C GLY A 65 19.45 0.17 -2.35
N PRO A 66 18.47 0.99 -1.97
CA PRO A 66 18.19 1.28 -0.56
C PRO A 66 17.51 0.06 0.09
N GLY A 67 18.30 -0.95 0.46
CA GLY A 67 17.82 -2.19 1.04
C GLY A 67 18.87 -2.80 1.96
N GLY A 68 18.94 -2.30 3.20
CA GLY A 68 19.73 -2.92 4.26
C GLY A 68 19.12 -4.26 4.72
N PRO A 69 19.76 -4.97 5.67
CA PRO A 69 19.53 -6.39 6.00
C PRO A 69 18.13 -6.78 6.54
N TYR A 70 17.18 -5.84 6.58
CA TYR A 70 15.81 -6.02 7.06
C TYR A 70 14.81 -5.26 6.16
N GLY A 71 14.76 -5.64 4.87
CA GLY A 71 13.76 -5.09 3.97
C GLY A 71 13.90 -5.66 2.57
N GLY A 72 13.29 -6.82 2.33
CA GLY A 72 13.12 -7.32 0.96
C GLY A 72 12.31 -6.31 0.12
N ASP A 73 12.55 -6.29 -1.19
CA ASP A 73 11.73 -5.51 -2.13
C ASP A 73 10.25 -5.88 -1.89
N PRO A 74 9.37 -4.95 -1.49
CA PRO A 74 7.96 -5.25 -1.27
C PRO A 74 7.30 -5.82 -2.53
N LEU A 75 7.84 -5.55 -3.72
CA LEU A 75 7.36 -6.12 -4.98
C LEU A 75 7.82 -7.56 -5.23
N ALA A 76 8.71 -8.11 -4.41
CA ALA A 76 9.20 -9.48 -4.55
C ALA A 76 8.04 -10.47 -4.43
N GLY A 77 7.73 -11.15 -5.54
CA GLY A 77 6.62 -12.10 -5.63
C GLY A 77 5.28 -11.49 -6.06
N MET A 78 5.19 -10.17 -6.29
CA MET A 78 4.01 -9.54 -6.88
C MET A 78 4.05 -9.55 -8.41
N PRO A 79 2.89 -9.61 -9.09
CA PRO A 79 2.82 -9.38 -10.52
C PRO A 79 3.37 -7.98 -10.90
N PRO A 80 3.82 -7.77 -12.15
CA PRO A 80 4.44 -6.51 -12.56
C PRO A 80 3.50 -5.33 -12.34
N LEU A 81 4.08 -4.19 -11.93
CA LEU A 81 3.35 -2.93 -11.77
C LEU A 81 2.70 -2.55 -13.11
N ALA A 82 1.43 -2.17 -13.03
CA ALA A 82 0.68 -1.77 -14.20
C ALA A 82 1.16 -0.42 -14.74
N ASP A 83 1.17 -0.28 -16.06
CA ASP A 83 1.48 0.97 -16.72
C ASP A 83 0.49 2.08 -16.32
N SER A 84 1.00 3.28 -16.04
CA SER A 84 0.23 4.45 -15.60
C SER A 84 -0.82 4.87 -16.63
N GLY A 85 -0.58 4.65 -17.92
CA GLY A 85 -1.56 4.89 -18.98
C GLY A 85 -2.76 3.95 -18.88
N ARG A 86 -2.53 2.63 -18.74
CA ARG A 86 -3.62 1.64 -18.58
C ARG A 86 -4.45 1.93 -17.33
N ARG A 87 -3.82 2.37 -16.25
CA ARG A 87 -4.50 2.78 -15.00
C ARG A 87 -5.38 4.01 -15.20
N THR A 88 -4.88 5.01 -15.94
CA THR A 88 -5.62 6.22 -16.26
C THR A 88 -6.84 5.91 -17.13
N VAL A 89 -6.67 5.10 -18.18
CA VAL A 89 -7.79 4.71 -19.05
C VAL A 89 -8.82 3.86 -18.30
N ALA A 90 -8.39 2.89 -17.48
CA ALA A 90 -9.29 2.13 -16.63
C ALA A 90 -10.15 3.03 -15.73
N ARG A 91 -9.56 4.10 -15.18
CA ARG A 91 -10.27 5.10 -14.37
C ARG A 91 -11.25 5.94 -15.18
N ILE A 92 -10.90 6.33 -16.41
CA ILE A 92 -11.82 7.06 -17.30
C ILE A 92 -13.06 6.21 -17.59
N ILE A 93 -12.90 4.91 -17.83
CA ILE A 93 -14.03 4.00 -18.02
C ILE A 93 -14.90 3.91 -16.75
N ASP A 94 -14.28 3.77 -15.58
CA ASP A 94 -15.02 3.78 -14.31
C ASP A 94 -15.77 5.11 -14.09
N MET A 95 -15.20 6.25 -14.50
CA MET A 95 -15.86 7.56 -14.46
C MET A 95 -17.06 7.66 -15.39
N ILE A 96 -16.93 7.16 -16.61
CA ILE A 96 -18.06 7.13 -17.54
C ILE A 96 -19.17 6.23 -16.99
N LEU A 97 -18.83 5.06 -16.46
CA LEU A 97 -19.81 4.12 -15.92
C LEU A 97 -20.60 4.70 -14.74
N VAL A 98 -19.92 5.26 -13.75
CA VAL A 98 -20.61 5.88 -12.61
C VAL A 98 -21.33 7.17 -13.04
N GLY A 99 -20.77 7.93 -13.98
CA GLY A 99 -21.42 9.09 -14.58
C GLY A 99 -22.76 8.75 -15.25
N ILE A 100 -22.83 7.64 -15.99
CA ILE A 100 -24.08 7.13 -16.56
C ILE A 100 -25.07 6.75 -15.45
N VAL A 101 -24.61 6.11 -14.38
CA VAL A 101 -25.48 5.76 -13.24
C VAL A 101 -26.04 7.01 -12.58
N VAL A 102 -25.21 8.01 -12.29
CA VAL A 102 -25.65 9.30 -11.75
C VAL A 102 -26.68 9.95 -12.67
N TRP A 103 -26.40 9.98 -13.98
CA TRP A 103 -27.30 10.54 -14.98
C TRP A 103 -28.68 9.86 -14.99
N LEU A 104 -28.71 8.52 -15.00
CA LEU A 104 -29.95 7.75 -14.96
C LEU A 104 -30.74 7.99 -13.67
N LEU A 105 -30.06 8.13 -12.53
CA LEU A 105 -30.73 8.44 -11.26
C LEU A 105 -31.32 9.86 -11.29
N THR A 106 -30.60 10.86 -11.81
CA THR A 106 -31.13 12.22 -12.01
C THR A 106 -32.41 12.19 -12.85
N LEU A 107 -32.41 11.43 -13.96
CA LEU A 107 -33.61 11.24 -14.79
C LEU A 107 -34.75 10.55 -14.03
N ALA A 108 -34.45 9.45 -13.33
CA ALA A 108 -35.45 8.63 -12.65
C ALA A 108 -36.14 9.37 -11.49
N PHE A 109 -35.40 10.22 -10.77
CA PHE A 109 -35.93 10.99 -9.65
C PHE A 109 -36.54 12.34 -10.07
N GLY A 110 -36.60 12.63 -11.38
CA GLY A 110 -37.20 13.87 -11.89
C GLY A 110 -36.54 15.13 -11.34
N VAL A 111 -35.25 15.05 -10.99
CA VAL A 111 -34.47 16.23 -10.63
C VAL A 111 -34.24 16.97 -11.95
N ASP A 112 -35.10 17.94 -12.24
CA ASP A 112 -35.04 18.82 -13.43
C ASP A 112 -33.71 19.61 -13.41
N GLU A 113 -32.62 18.96 -13.84
CA GLU A 113 -31.24 19.47 -13.78
C GLU A 113 -30.54 19.47 -15.15
N TYR A 114 -31.28 19.21 -16.24
CA TYR A 114 -30.76 19.31 -17.61
C TYR A 114 -31.17 20.58 -18.35
N THR A 115 -31.53 21.64 -17.63
CA THR A 115 -31.42 22.99 -18.18
C THR A 115 -29.95 23.40 -18.08
N LEU A 116 -29.21 23.22 -19.19
CA LEU A 116 -27.94 23.88 -19.46
C LEU A 116 -28.16 25.40 -19.57
N ASN A 117 -28.63 26.03 -18.51
CA ASN A 117 -28.72 27.47 -18.39
C ASN A 117 -27.56 27.90 -17.49
N ALA A 118 -26.56 28.51 -18.11
CA ALA A 118 -25.40 29.09 -17.45
C ALA A 118 -25.73 30.23 -16.46
N ASP A 119 -27.02 30.55 -16.25
CA ASP A 119 -27.44 31.79 -15.59
C ASP A 119 -28.17 31.63 -14.25
N LYS A 120 -28.39 30.41 -13.72
CA LYS A 120 -28.93 30.23 -12.36
C LYS A 120 -28.31 29.05 -11.63
N MET A 121 -27.14 29.28 -11.03
CA MET A 121 -26.57 28.35 -10.07
C MET A 121 -27.36 28.38 -8.75
N GLU A 122 -28.33 27.49 -8.59
CA GLU A 122 -28.77 27.12 -7.23
C GLU A 122 -27.63 26.33 -6.57
N TYR A 123 -26.81 27.03 -5.78
CA TYR A 123 -25.67 26.46 -5.06
C TYR A 123 -26.04 25.23 -4.22
N SER A 124 -27.28 25.17 -3.71
CA SER A 124 -27.83 24.03 -2.96
C SER A 124 -28.05 22.78 -3.82
N ARG A 125 -28.52 22.93 -5.07
CA ARG A 125 -28.75 21.81 -5.99
C ARG A 125 -27.45 21.18 -6.47
N GLY A 126 -26.50 22.02 -6.91
CA GLY A 126 -25.16 21.57 -7.31
C GLY A 126 -24.39 20.88 -6.17
N PHE A 127 -24.56 21.33 -4.92
CA PHE A 127 -23.98 20.68 -3.77
C PHE A 127 -24.59 19.29 -3.50
N GLY A 128 -25.92 19.15 -3.60
CA GLY A 128 -26.60 17.86 -3.44
C GLY A 128 -26.15 16.84 -4.49
N GLN A 129 -26.08 17.25 -5.75
CA GLN A 129 -25.60 16.41 -6.85
C GLN A 129 -24.13 16.00 -6.66
N ALA A 130 -23.27 16.93 -6.22
CA ALA A 130 -21.87 16.64 -5.93
C ALA A 130 -21.71 15.62 -4.78
N VAL A 131 -22.53 15.74 -3.72
CA VAL A 131 -22.54 14.78 -2.60
C VAL A 131 -23.02 13.39 -3.06
N ILE A 132 -24.10 13.32 -3.85
CA ILE A 132 -24.61 12.05 -4.40
C ILE A 132 -23.54 11.39 -5.27
N ALA A 133 -22.91 12.15 -6.17
CA ALA A 133 -21.84 11.65 -7.02
C ALA A 133 -20.67 11.15 -6.16
N ALA A 134 -20.21 11.92 -5.17
CA ALA A 134 -19.13 11.52 -4.27
C ALA A 134 -19.45 10.22 -3.54
N VAL A 135 -20.67 10.06 -3.00
CA VAL A 135 -21.10 8.84 -2.32
C VAL A 135 -21.11 7.65 -3.26
N LEU A 136 -21.65 7.80 -4.47
CA LEU A 136 -21.71 6.72 -5.46
C LEU A 136 -20.31 6.30 -5.91
N TYR A 137 -19.43 7.26 -6.19
CA TYR A 137 -18.05 6.99 -6.57
C TYR A 137 -17.26 6.32 -5.45
N VAL A 138 -17.32 6.87 -4.23
CA VAL A 138 -16.62 6.30 -3.07
C VAL A 138 -17.16 4.92 -2.75
N GLY A 139 -18.48 4.73 -2.78
CA GLY A 139 -19.14 3.45 -2.51
C GLY A 139 -18.78 2.39 -3.55
N TYR A 140 -18.90 2.72 -4.84
CA TYR A 140 -18.53 1.83 -5.94
C TYR A 140 -17.07 1.38 -5.83
N ASP A 141 -16.15 2.33 -5.68
CA ASP A 141 -14.71 2.05 -5.64
C ASP A 141 -14.36 1.25 -4.36
N THR A 142 -14.94 1.62 -3.22
CA THR A 142 -14.72 0.93 -1.94
C THR A 142 -15.19 -0.52 -1.99
N ILE A 143 -16.40 -0.78 -2.47
CA ILE A 143 -16.99 -2.12 -2.50
C ILE A 143 -16.27 -3.00 -3.54
N MET A 144 -16.03 -2.49 -4.74
CA MET A 144 -15.45 -3.29 -5.83
C MET A 144 -14.01 -3.70 -5.54
N ILE A 145 -13.20 -2.77 -5.04
CA ILE A 145 -11.80 -3.05 -4.74
C ILE A 145 -11.64 -3.88 -3.45
N SER A 146 -12.41 -3.62 -2.40
CA SER A 146 -12.29 -4.44 -1.18
C SER A 146 -12.68 -5.91 -1.40
N ARG A 147 -13.61 -6.19 -2.34
CA ARG A 147 -14.04 -7.56 -2.64
C ARG A 147 -13.13 -8.30 -3.61
N SER A 148 -12.60 -7.62 -4.63
CA SER A 148 -11.91 -8.29 -5.75
C SER A 148 -10.59 -7.66 -6.15
N GLY A 149 -10.24 -6.51 -5.58
CA GLY A 149 -9.12 -5.69 -6.04
C GLY A 149 -9.38 -4.98 -7.37
N GLN A 150 -10.54 -5.18 -8.01
CA GLN A 150 -10.80 -4.73 -9.38
C GLN A 150 -12.13 -4.00 -9.51
N THR A 151 -12.10 -2.81 -10.09
CA THR A 151 -13.28 -2.15 -10.65
C THR A 151 -13.59 -2.69 -12.04
N LEU A 152 -14.76 -2.38 -12.61
CA LEU A 152 -15.13 -2.84 -13.94
C LEU A 152 -14.14 -2.36 -15.01
N GLY A 153 -13.70 -1.10 -14.95
CA GLY A 153 -12.65 -0.60 -15.83
C GLY A 153 -11.32 -1.34 -15.65
N LYS A 154 -10.92 -1.64 -14.42
CA LYS A 154 -9.69 -2.40 -14.14
C LYS A 154 -9.79 -3.85 -14.61
N LYS A 155 -10.96 -4.50 -14.53
CA LYS A 155 -11.19 -5.83 -15.08
C LYS A 155 -10.94 -5.87 -16.58
N LEU A 156 -11.41 -4.86 -17.31
CA LEU A 156 -11.21 -4.76 -18.76
C LEU A 156 -9.72 -4.72 -19.14
N PHE A 157 -8.90 -4.04 -18.34
CA PHE A 157 -7.44 -3.94 -18.56
C PHE A 157 -6.63 -5.00 -17.82
N LYS A 158 -7.27 -6.01 -17.22
CA LYS A 158 -6.63 -7.04 -16.38
C LYS A 158 -5.74 -6.42 -15.29
N LEU A 159 -6.22 -5.40 -14.60
CA LEU A 159 -5.50 -4.72 -13.53
C LEU A 159 -6.14 -5.05 -12.18
N ARG A 160 -5.34 -5.14 -11.11
CA ARG A 160 -5.87 -5.20 -9.74
C ARG A 160 -5.09 -4.31 -8.79
N VAL A 161 -5.77 -3.80 -7.77
CA VAL A 161 -5.16 -3.13 -6.63
C VAL A 161 -4.69 -4.18 -5.63
N ALA A 162 -3.50 -3.97 -5.08
CA ALA A 162 -2.86 -4.83 -4.10
C ALA A 162 -2.27 -3.97 -2.97
N ASN A 163 -2.24 -4.48 -1.75
CA ASN A 163 -1.46 -3.84 -0.68
C ASN A 163 0.03 -3.91 -1.01
N LEU A 164 0.77 -2.82 -0.76
CA LEU A 164 2.19 -2.73 -1.11
C LEU A 164 3.08 -3.68 -0.30
N ASP A 165 2.65 -4.08 0.89
CA ASP A 165 3.43 -4.90 1.83
C ASP A 165 3.39 -6.41 1.52
N ASN A 166 2.26 -6.91 1.00
CA ASN A 166 2.02 -8.35 0.87
C ASN A 166 1.26 -8.76 -0.41
N GLY A 167 0.83 -7.79 -1.22
CA GLY A 167 0.18 -8.05 -2.50
C GLY A 167 -1.27 -8.55 -2.39
N SER A 168 -1.82 -8.65 -1.19
CA SER A 168 -3.20 -9.07 -0.92
C SER A 168 -4.22 -8.01 -1.35
N THR A 169 -5.49 -8.40 -1.44
CA THR A 169 -6.59 -7.46 -1.70
C THR A 169 -6.72 -6.45 -0.54
N PRO A 170 -6.76 -5.14 -0.82
CA PRO A 170 -6.88 -4.13 0.24
C PRO A 170 -8.14 -4.28 1.09
N SER A 171 -8.01 -3.98 2.39
CA SER A 171 -9.15 -3.96 3.30
C SER A 171 -10.16 -2.86 2.91
N VAL A 172 -11.37 -2.93 3.47
CA VAL A 172 -12.40 -1.89 3.29
C VAL A 172 -11.89 -0.52 3.76
N GLN A 173 -11.21 -0.46 4.91
CA GLN A 173 -10.68 0.79 5.45
C GLN A 173 -9.61 1.40 4.53
N THR A 174 -8.65 0.58 4.08
CA THR A 174 -7.61 1.02 3.15
C THR A 174 -8.22 1.53 1.85
N THR A 175 -9.22 0.81 1.33
CA THR A 175 -9.92 1.20 0.10
C THR A 175 -10.75 2.46 0.28
N LEU A 176 -11.36 2.67 1.44
CA LEU A 176 -12.12 3.88 1.76
C LEU A 176 -11.19 5.10 1.78
N VAL A 177 -10.06 5.04 2.49
CA VAL A 177 -9.07 6.14 2.50
C VAL A 177 -8.64 6.48 1.07
N ARG A 178 -8.33 5.46 0.28
CA ARG A 178 -7.97 5.62 -1.13
C ARG A 178 -9.06 6.32 -1.94
N SER A 179 -10.30 5.92 -1.73
CA SER A 179 -11.47 6.48 -2.42
C SER A 179 -11.73 7.91 -2.00
N LEU A 180 -11.61 8.25 -0.72
CA LEU A 180 -11.82 9.61 -0.21
C LEU A 180 -10.77 10.58 -0.75
N VAL A 181 -9.49 10.18 -0.72
CA VAL A 181 -8.40 10.98 -1.30
C VAL A 181 -8.64 11.22 -2.78
N LEU A 182 -9.18 10.24 -3.50
CA LEU A 182 -9.46 10.39 -4.92
C LEU A 182 -10.69 11.25 -5.21
N TRP A 183 -11.80 11.03 -4.50
CA TRP A 183 -13.12 11.55 -4.90
C TRP A 183 -13.57 12.82 -4.15
N ILE A 184 -13.08 13.09 -2.93
CA ILE A 184 -13.47 14.33 -2.23
C ILE A 184 -13.00 15.56 -3.02
N PRO A 185 -11.71 15.69 -3.39
CA PRO A 185 -11.27 16.89 -4.11
C PRO A 185 -11.86 16.96 -5.53
N PHE A 186 -12.17 15.79 -6.12
CA PHE A 186 -12.88 15.69 -7.40
C PHE A 186 -14.27 16.33 -7.33
N ALA A 187 -15.04 16.04 -6.28
CA ALA A 187 -16.41 16.51 -6.14
C ALA A 187 -16.53 17.99 -5.77
N PHE A 188 -15.56 18.55 -5.02
CA PHE A 188 -15.69 19.90 -4.44
C PHE A 188 -14.79 20.98 -5.04
N CYS A 189 -13.59 20.65 -5.55
CA CYS A 189 -12.57 21.66 -5.87
C CYS A 189 -12.44 21.92 -7.38
N CYS A 190 -12.34 20.85 -8.20
CA CYS A 190 -12.38 20.88 -9.66
C CYS A 190 -12.11 19.47 -10.19
N ALA A 191 -13.11 18.82 -10.78
CA ALA A 191 -13.00 17.45 -11.29
C ALA A 191 -11.83 17.25 -12.27
N CYS A 192 -11.66 18.16 -13.24
CA CYS A 192 -10.64 18.05 -14.29
C CYS A 192 -9.22 18.27 -13.76
N ILE A 193 -9.03 19.30 -12.92
CA ILE A 193 -7.70 19.63 -12.38
C ILE A 193 -7.24 18.52 -11.44
N TRP A 194 -8.12 18.06 -10.54
CA TRP A 194 -7.77 17.02 -9.59
C TRP A 194 -7.50 15.67 -10.28
N THR A 195 -8.29 15.28 -11.29
CA THR A 195 -8.02 14.04 -12.04
C THR A 195 -6.69 14.11 -12.79
N ALA A 196 -6.35 15.26 -13.38
CA ALA A 196 -5.07 15.46 -14.02
C ALA A 196 -3.90 15.34 -13.03
N ILE A 197 -4.02 15.93 -11.84
CA ILE A 197 -2.99 15.83 -10.79
C ILE A 197 -2.89 14.39 -10.25
N ALA A 198 -4.01 13.78 -9.87
CA ALA A 198 -4.04 12.45 -9.26
C ALA A 198 -3.60 11.35 -10.25
N GLY A 199 -3.99 11.46 -11.52
CA GLY A 199 -3.54 10.57 -12.60
C GLY A 199 -2.10 10.85 -13.00
N GLY A 200 -1.75 12.11 -13.22
CA GLY A 200 -0.42 12.58 -13.63
C GLY A 200 0.68 12.20 -12.63
N TRP A 201 0.39 12.25 -11.32
CA TRP A 201 1.33 11.84 -10.28
C TRP A 201 1.89 10.43 -10.49
N SER A 202 1.07 9.51 -10.99
CA SER A 202 1.49 8.12 -11.22
C SER A 202 2.54 7.93 -12.32
N PHE A 203 2.79 8.94 -13.15
CA PHE A 203 3.83 8.92 -14.18
C PHE A 203 5.20 9.33 -13.63
N PHE A 204 5.22 10.09 -12.54
CA PHE A 204 6.45 10.61 -11.92
C PHE A 204 6.87 9.83 -10.66
N ASP A 205 5.92 9.16 -10.00
CA ASP A 205 6.18 8.41 -8.78
C ASP A 205 7.08 7.18 -9.04
N LYS A 206 8.22 7.12 -8.37
CA LYS A 206 9.18 6.00 -8.40
C LYS A 206 9.45 5.52 -6.97
N PRO A 207 9.69 4.21 -6.74
CA PRO A 207 9.75 3.13 -7.74
C PRO A 207 8.38 2.52 -8.10
N TYR A 208 7.33 2.80 -7.31
CA TYR A 208 6.08 2.03 -7.34
C TYR A 208 5.00 2.54 -8.31
N LYS A 209 5.26 3.65 -9.03
CA LYS A 209 4.31 4.28 -9.96
C LYS A 209 2.95 4.59 -9.30
N GLN A 210 2.88 4.95 -8.02
CA GLN A 210 1.60 5.11 -7.32
C GLN A 210 0.88 6.40 -7.73
N GLY A 211 -0.46 6.40 -7.76
CA GLY A 211 -1.22 7.65 -7.76
C GLY A 211 -1.27 8.24 -6.34
N LEU A 212 -1.62 9.52 -6.18
CA LEU A 212 -1.71 10.15 -4.85
C LEU A 212 -2.61 9.37 -3.87
N HIS A 213 -3.74 8.86 -4.38
CA HIS A 213 -4.67 8.01 -3.65
C HIS A 213 -4.03 6.68 -3.23
N ASP A 214 -3.33 6.02 -4.15
CA ASP A 214 -2.67 4.73 -3.89
C ASP A 214 -1.53 4.88 -2.86
N LYS A 215 -0.82 6.01 -2.90
CA LYS A 215 0.26 6.34 -1.96
C LYS A 215 -0.28 6.59 -0.55
N ALA A 216 -1.36 7.36 -0.43
CA ALA A 216 -2.03 7.60 0.86
C ALA A 216 -2.52 6.29 1.50
N ALA A 217 -2.93 5.32 0.67
CA ALA A 217 -3.42 4.03 1.13
C ALA A 217 -2.35 2.92 1.19
N LYS A 218 -1.09 3.19 0.83
CA LYS A 218 -0.01 2.19 0.72
C LYS A 218 -0.40 0.99 -0.16
N THR A 219 -1.00 1.29 -1.31
CA THR A 219 -1.44 0.29 -2.30
C THR A 219 -0.74 0.49 -3.63
N VAL A 220 -0.67 -0.57 -4.44
CA VAL A 220 -0.14 -0.53 -5.80
C VAL A 220 -1.13 -1.18 -6.76
N VAL A 221 -1.02 -0.86 -8.04
CA VAL A 221 -1.81 -1.51 -9.09
C VAL A 221 -0.89 -2.40 -9.91
N VAL A 222 -1.25 -3.67 -9.99
CA VAL A 222 -0.47 -4.71 -10.67
C VAL A 222 -1.27 -5.31 -11.84
N SER A 223 -0.55 -5.82 -12.85
CA SER A 223 -1.18 -6.59 -13.93
C SER A 223 -1.62 -7.97 -13.43
N THR A 224 -2.71 -8.49 -13.98
CA THR A 224 -3.24 -9.83 -13.67
C THR A 224 -3.19 -10.78 -14.87
N GLY A 225 -2.58 -10.34 -15.98
CA GLY A 225 -2.26 -11.18 -17.13
C GLY A 225 -1.64 -10.38 -18.26
#